data_AF-A0A383BU24-F1
#
_entry.id   AF-A0A383BU24-F1
#
_cell.length_a   1.000
_cell.length_b   1.000
_cell.length_c   1.000
_cell.angle_alpha   90.00
_cell.angle_beta   90.00
_cell.angle_gamma   90.00
#
_symmetry.space_group_name_H-M   'P 1'
#
loop_
_entity.id
_entity.type
_entity.pdbx_description
1 polymer ?
#
loop_
_entity_poly.entity_id
_entity_poly.type
_entity_poly.pdbx_seq_one_letter_code
_entity_poly.pdbx_strand_id
1 'polypeptide(L)'
;MKTSISLKRGFTLVEIMIVVAIIGLLAAVAIPNLIKARKTAQVSACRSNLHAMEGAITQWALEKRKADDSEVTLEDIESWLSKGKIPECPSGGEYELFTVKDLPTCTIKGHFIGDPPPPPPLIDSWLLG
;
A
#
# COMPACT_ATOMS: atom_id res chain seq x y z
N MET A 1 5.81 -55.21 -39.85
CA MET A 1 5.39 -53.78 -39.92
C MET A 1 4.44 -53.50 -38.76
N LYS A 2 4.83 -52.65 -37.80
CA LYS A 2 3.97 -52.22 -36.70
C LYS A 2 3.24 -50.94 -37.13
N THR A 3 1.95 -51.04 -37.40
CA THR A 3 1.08 -49.90 -37.72
C THR A 3 0.68 -49.19 -36.43
N SER A 4 1.16 -47.97 -36.24
CA SER A 4 0.75 -47.09 -35.14
C SER A 4 -0.60 -46.46 -35.46
N ILE A 5 -1.61 -46.72 -34.63
CA ILE A 5 -2.93 -46.10 -34.73
C ILE A 5 -2.87 -44.75 -34.00
N SER A 6 -2.85 -43.65 -34.75
CA SER A 6 -2.96 -42.29 -34.20
C SER A 6 -4.43 -41.93 -34.01
N LEU A 7 -4.96 -42.06 -32.78
CA LEU A 7 -6.27 -41.53 -32.44
C LEU A 7 -6.17 -40.02 -32.30
N LYS A 8 -6.61 -39.28 -33.33
CA LYS A 8 -6.89 -37.85 -33.20
C LYS A 8 -8.09 -37.67 -32.25
N ARG A 9 -7.82 -37.30 -31.00
CA ARG A 9 -8.86 -36.85 -30.05
C ARG A 9 -9.24 -35.42 -30.39
N GLY A 10 -10.45 -35.23 -30.90
CA GLY A 10 -11.06 -33.91 -31.11
C GLY A 10 -11.68 -33.40 -29.81
N PHE A 11 -11.48 -32.12 -29.50
CA PHE A 11 -12.14 -31.44 -28.39
C PHE A 11 -13.61 -31.25 -28.75
N THR A 12 -14.55 -31.74 -27.94
CA THR A 12 -15.98 -31.53 -28.24
C THR A 12 -16.41 -30.14 -27.81
N LEU A 13 -17.31 -29.51 -28.57
CA LEU A 13 -17.81 -28.17 -28.25
C LEU A 13 -18.54 -28.17 -26.89
N VAL A 14 -19.26 -29.26 -26.60
CA VAL A 14 -19.96 -29.50 -25.33
C VAL A 14 -19.00 -29.55 -24.13
N GLU A 15 -17.82 -30.15 -24.31
CA GLU A 15 -16.80 -30.27 -23.26
C GLU A 15 -16.18 -28.91 -22.91
N ILE A 16 -16.03 -27.99 -23.87
CA ILE A 16 -15.68 -26.60 -23.54
C ILE A 16 -16.82 -25.89 -22.79
N MET A 17 -18.07 -26.10 -23.20
CA MET A 17 -19.22 -25.40 -22.61
C MET A 17 -19.38 -25.68 -21.11
N ILE A 18 -19.27 -26.95 -20.69
CA ILE A 18 -19.38 -27.30 -19.27
C ILE A 18 -18.20 -26.76 -18.45
N VAL A 19 -16.99 -26.75 -19.04
CA VAL A 19 -15.79 -26.24 -18.37
C VAL A 19 -15.92 -24.75 -18.09
N VAL A 20 -16.31 -23.93 -19.08
CA VAL A 20 -16.48 -22.49 -18.88
C VAL A 20 -17.63 -22.18 -17.92
N ALA A 21 -18.69 -23.00 -17.91
CA ALA A 21 -19.78 -22.85 -16.95
C ALA A 21 -19.31 -23.04 -15.50
N ILE A 22 -18.51 -24.08 -15.23
CA ILE A 22 -17.96 -24.34 -13.88
C ILE A 22 -16.95 -23.24 -13.49
N ILE A 23 -16.06 -22.84 -14.40
CA ILE A 23 -15.09 -21.75 -14.13
C ILE A 23 -15.84 -20.45 -13.84
N GLY A 24 -16.91 -20.13 -14.58
CA GLY A 24 -17.75 -18.95 -14.34
C GLY A 24 -18.39 -18.95 -12.96
N LEU A 25 -18.92 -20.08 -12.51
CA LEU A 25 -19.49 -20.23 -11.17
C LEU A 25 -18.45 -20.01 -10.06
N LEU A 26 -17.26 -20.61 -10.20
CA LEU A 26 -16.17 -20.42 -9.23
C LEU A 26 -15.66 -18.98 -9.21
N ALA A 27 -15.49 -18.37 -10.39
CA ALA A 27 -15.05 -16.98 -10.52
C ALA A 27 -16.04 -15.99 -9.88
N ALA A 28 -17.35 -16.23 -10.02
CA ALA A 28 -18.39 -15.38 -9.44
C ALA A 28 -18.27 -15.24 -7.91
N VAL A 29 -17.88 -16.32 -7.21
CA VAL A 29 -17.68 -16.30 -5.75
C VAL A 29 -16.26 -15.84 -5.38
N ALA A 30 -15.24 -16.22 -6.17
CA ALA A 30 -13.85 -15.93 -5.86
C ALA A 30 -13.46 -14.45 -6.04
N ILE A 31 -13.92 -13.80 -7.12
CA ILE A 31 -13.56 -12.42 -7.47
C ILE A 31 -13.89 -11.40 -6.37
N PRO A 32 -15.12 -11.35 -5.79
CA PRO A 32 -15.43 -10.35 -4.76
C PRO A 32 -14.59 -10.54 -3.50
N ASN A 33 -14.27 -11.78 -3.14
CA ASN A 33 -13.41 -12.08 -2.00
C ASN A 33 -11.97 -11.62 -2.25
N LEU A 34 -11.44 -11.87 -3.45
CA LEU A 34 -10.11 -11.41 -3.85
C LEU A 34 -10.00 -9.88 -3.80
N ILE A 35 -11.01 -9.15 -4.28
CA ILE A 35 -11.01 -7.68 -4.25
C ILE A 35 -10.93 -7.16 -2.80
N LYS A 36 -11.71 -7.75 -1.89
CA LYS A 36 -11.68 -7.39 -0.47
C LYS A 36 -10.31 -7.69 0.15
N ALA A 37 -9.79 -8.90 -0.08
CA ALA A 37 -8.48 -9.31 0.43
C ALA A 37 -7.36 -8.39 -0.07
N ARG A 38 -7.39 -7.99 -1.35
CA ARG A 38 -6.44 -7.02 -1.92
C ARG A 38 -6.52 -5.66 -1.24
N LYS A 39 -7.73 -5.11 -1.01
CA LYS A 39 -7.91 -3.84 -0.30
C LYS A 39 -7.32 -3.90 1.11
N THR A 40 -7.63 -4.95 1.87
CA THR A 40 -7.07 -5.11 3.23
C THR A 40 -5.55 -5.25 3.21
N ALA A 41 -4.99 -5.98 2.23
CA ALA A 41 -3.55 -6.10 2.06
C ALA A 41 -2.90 -4.75 1.72
N GLN A 42 -3.52 -3.92 0.88
CA GLN A 42 -3.04 -2.58 0.56
C GLN A 42 -3.02 -1.66 1.80
N VAL A 43 -4.07 -1.69 2.62
CA VAL A 43 -4.12 -0.94 3.90
C VAL A 43 -3.01 -1.40 4.84
N SER A 44 -2.87 -2.71 5.02
CA SER A 44 -1.84 -3.30 5.89
C SER A 44 -0.42 -2.96 5.43
N ALA A 45 -0.16 -3.04 4.12
CA ALA A 45 1.12 -2.68 3.54
C ALA A 45 1.43 -1.17 3.71
N CYS A 46 0.43 -0.30 3.50
CA CYS A 46 0.60 1.13 3.76
C CYS A 46 0.94 1.41 5.23
N ARG A 47 0.24 0.75 6.16
CA ARG A 47 0.52 0.87 7.59
C ARG A 47 1.93 0.38 7.94
N SER A 48 2.38 -0.72 7.33
CA SER A 48 3.75 -1.20 7.51
C SER A 48 4.78 -0.20 7.00
N ASN A 49 4.51 0.49 5.89
CA ASN A 49 5.39 1.53 5.36
C ASN A 49 5.45 2.73 6.32
N LEU A 50 4.31 3.18 6.85
CA LEU A 50 4.26 4.27 7.82
C LEU A 50 5.06 3.95 9.09
N HIS A 51 4.99 2.71 9.60
CA HIS A 51 5.80 2.29 10.76
C HIS A 51 7.30 2.26 10.43
N ALA A 52 7.66 1.87 9.20
CA ALA A 52 9.05 1.92 8.77
C ALA A 52 9.56 3.38 8.69
N MET A 53 8.71 4.31 8.26
CA MET A 53 9.02 5.74 8.25
C MET A 53 9.14 6.30 9.68
N GLU A 54 8.20 5.99 10.57
CA GLU A 54 8.26 6.37 11.99
C GLU A 54 9.58 5.93 12.66
N GLY A 55 10.00 4.68 12.41
CA GLY A 55 11.29 4.19 12.87
C GLY A 55 12.47 4.95 12.26
N ALA A 56 12.41 5.27 10.96
CA ALA A 56 13.43 6.04 10.26
C ALA A 56 13.53 7.49 10.78
N ILE A 57 12.40 8.14 11.05
CA ILE A 57 12.32 9.49 11.64
C ILE A 57 12.96 9.48 13.03
N THR A 58 12.58 8.51 13.86
CA THR A 58 13.12 8.36 15.21
C THR A 58 14.64 8.15 15.16
N GLN A 59 15.12 7.30 14.25
CA GLN A 59 16.55 7.04 14.11
C GLN A 59 17.32 8.27 13.59
N TRP A 60 16.78 8.96 12.59
CA TRP A 60 17.33 10.22 12.09
C TRP A 60 17.43 11.28 13.20
N ALA A 61 16.36 11.44 13.98
CA ALA A 61 16.31 12.42 15.06
C ALA A 61 17.33 12.13 16.15
N LEU A 62 17.47 10.85 16.54
CA LEU A 62 18.48 10.41 17.51
C LEU A 62 19.91 10.67 17.02
N GLU A 63 20.20 10.37 15.75
CA GLU A 63 21.55 10.51 15.19
C GLU A 63 21.93 11.98 14.97
N LYS A 64 20.99 12.80 14.48
CA LYS A 64 21.19 14.23 14.22
C LYS A 64 20.93 15.11 15.44
N ARG A 65 20.56 14.52 16.59
CA ARG A 65 20.20 15.21 17.83
C ARG A 65 19.13 16.29 17.61
N LYS A 66 18.10 15.93 16.83
CA LYS A 66 16.95 16.80 16.56
C LYS A 66 16.00 16.79 17.76
N ALA A 67 15.32 17.91 17.96
CA ALA A 67 14.26 18.02 18.95
C ALA A 67 12.93 17.53 18.35
N ASP A 68 11.98 17.23 19.23
CA ASP A 68 10.65 16.71 18.88
C ASP A 68 9.86 17.60 17.90
N ASP A 69 10.10 18.91 17.95
CA ASP A 69 9.46 19.94 17.14
C ASP A 69 10.19 20.24 15.82
N SER A 70 11.29 19.54 15.55
CA SER A 70 12.02 19.70 14.28
C SER A 70 11.19 19.16 13.13
N GLU A 71 11.02 19.98 12.09
CA GLU A 71 10.40 19.57 10.84
C GLU A 71 11.20 18.46 10.16
N VAL A 72 10.49 17.52 9.53
CA VAL A 72 11.07 16.33 8.90
C VAL A 72 10.61 16.29 7.45
N THR A 73 11.56 16.15 6.52
CA THR A 73 11.22 15.93 5.11
C THR A 73 11.46 14.49 4.67
N LEU A 74 10.92 14.11 3.52
CA LEU A 74 11.07 12.76 2.98
C LEU A 74 12.52 12.44 2.59
N GLU A 75 13.28 13.45 2.18
CA GLU A 75 14.71 13.33 1.86
C GLU A 75 15.55 13.09 3.11
N ASP A 76 15.16 13.67 4.26
CA ASP A 76 15.89 13.54 5.51
C ASP A 76 15.95 12.09 6.01
N ILE A 77 14.94 11.27 5.71
CA ILE A 77 14.84 9.89 6.22
C ILE A 77 15.22 8.82 5.20
N GLU A 78 15.52 9.20 3.96
CA GLU A 78 15.74 8.25 2.85
C GLU A 78 16.84 7.21 3.16
N SER A 79 17.94 7.63 3.80
CA SER A 79 19.05 6.73 4.15
C SER A 79 18.75 5.76 5.30
N TRP A 80 17.71 6.02 6.09
CA TRP A 80 17.31 5.15 7.20
C TRP A 80 16.20 4.16 6.81
N LEU A 81 15.69 4.25 5.57
CA LEU A 81 14.73 3.29 5.04
C LEU A 81 15.45 2.04 4.51
N SER A 82 14.89 0.85 4.76
CA SER A 82 15.54 -0.45 4.46
C SER A 82 15.89 -0.70 2.99
N LYS A 83 15.38 0.13 2.06
CA LYS A 83 15.66 0.03 0.62
C LYS A 83 16.33 1.28 0.05
N GLY A 84 16.74 2.23 0.90
CA GLY A 84 17.30 3.51 0.49
C GLY A 84 16.41 4.29 -0.48
N LYS A 85 15.08 4.08 -0.38
CA LYS A 85 14.05 4.68 -1.21
C LYS A 85 12.77 4.80 -0.39
N ILE A 86 12.04 5.88 -0.62
CA ILE A 86 10.72 6.10 -0.05
C ILE A 86 9.75 5.06 -0.67
N PRO A 87 9.06 4.23 0.15
CA PRO A 87 8.08 3.30 -0.38
C PRO A 87 6.90 4.06 -0.98
N GLU A 88 6.28 3.53 -2.03
CA GLU A 88 5.04 4.08 -2.57
C GLU A 88 3.84 3.50 -1.83
N CYS A 89 2.75 4.28 -1.70
CA CYS A 89 1.51 3.75 -1.16
C CYS A 89 0.88 2.77 -2.16
N PRO A 90 0.55 1.52 -1.77
CA PRO A 90 -0.08 0.54 -2.65
C PRO A 90 -1.46 0.93 -3.18
N SER A 91 -2.06 2.00 -2.65
CA SER A 91 -3.32 2.60 -3.08
C SER A 91 -3.15 3.93 -3.82
N GLY A 92 -1.91 4.36 -4.09
CA GLY A 92 -1.60 5.60 -4.82
C GLY A 92 -1.68 6.89 -3.99
N GLY A 93 -1.61 6.77 -2.66
CA GLY A 93 -1.51 7.93 -1.76
C GLY A 93 -0.10 8.51 -1.67
N GLU A 94 -0.04 9.76 -1.25
CA GLU A 94 1.22 10.40 -0.84
C GLU A 94 1.40 10.27 0.67
N TYR A 95 2.65 10.37 1.11
CA TYR A 95 3.01 10.36 2.53
C TYR A 95 3.35 11.77 2.97
N GLU A 96 2.76 12.21 4.07
CA GLU A 96 2.96 13.53 4.65
C GLU A 96 3.70 13.39 5.97
N LEU A 97 4.77 14.15 6.11
CA LEU A 97 5.61 14.26 7.30
C LEU A 97 5.46 15.68 7.88
N PHE A 98 5.50 15.77 9.20
CA PHE A 98 5.38 17.04 9.93
C PHE A 98 6.62 17.24 10.80
N THR A 99 6.53 16.93 12.09
CA THR A 99 7.64 17.00 13.02
C THR A 99 8.14 15.61 13.44
N VAL A 100 9.28 15.54 14.14
CA VAL A 100 9.83 14.30 14.70
C VAL A 100 8.83 13.57 15.59
N LYS A 101 8.02 14.33 16.34
CA LYS A 101 7.04 13.78 17.28
C LYS A 101 5.74 13.35 16.61
N ASP A 102 5.39 13.98 15.49
CA ASP A 102 4.15 13.67 14.77
C ASP A 102 4.28 12.36 14.01
N LEU A 103 3.20 11.58 13.99
CA LEU A 103 3.18 10.33 13.23
C LEU A 103 3.13 10.63 11.73
N PRO A 104 3.86 9.88 10.90
CA PRO A 104 3.75 9.99 9.46
C PRO A 104 2.34 9.59 9.02
N THR A 105 1.80 10.30 8.02
CA THR A 105 0.44 10.06 7.55
C THR A 105 0.38 9.79 6.06
N CYS A 106 -0.75 9.24 5.61
CA CYS A 106 -1.05 9.06 4.20
C CYS A 106 -2.37 9.74 3.85
N THR A 107 -2.44 10.40 2.69
CA THR A 107 -3.63 11.11 2.21
C THR A 107 -4.84 10.17 1.97
N ILE A 108 -4.61 8.86 1.88
CA ILE A 108 -5.68 7.86 1.65
C ILE A 108 -6.44 7.57 2.95
N LYS A 109 -7.76 7.76 2.92
CA LYS A 109 -8.65 7.48 4.06
C LYS A 109 -8.49 6.04 4.56
N GLY A 110 -8.28 5.88 5.87
CA GLY A 110 -8.12 4.58 6.52
C GLY A 110 -6.69 4.02 6.52
N HIS A 111 -5.73 4.74 5.91
CA HIS A 111 -4.31 4.38 5.90
C HIS A 111 -3.53 5.24 6.91
N PHE A 112 -3.79 5.04 8.21
CA PHE A 112 -3.11 5.78 9.27
C PHE A 112 -2.68 4.85 10.42
N ILE A 113 -1.66 5.27 11.14
CA ILE A 113 -1.25 4.70 12.41
C ILE A 113 -1.65 5.72 13.47
N GLY A 114 -2.48 5.33 14.43
CA GLY A 114 -2.92 6.23 15.50
C GLY A 114 -4.09 7.15 15.11
N ASP A 115 -4.29 8.23 15.86
CA ASP A 115 -5.30 9.23 15.58
C ASP A 115 -4.83 10.17 14.46
N PRO A 116 -5.73 10.69 13.59
CA PRO A 116 -5.35 11.63 12.54
C PRO A 116 -4.69 12.88 13.16
N PRO A 117 -3.66 13.46 12.51
CA PRO A 117 -2.96 14.63 13.02
C PRO A 117 -3.96 15.79 13.19
N PRO A 118 -3.78 16.63 14.22
CA PRO A 118 -4.58 17.83 14.36
C PRO A 118 -4.40 18.70 13.11
N PRO A 119 -5.48 19.32 12.60
CA PRO A 119 -5.35 20.22 11.46
C PRO A 119 -4.35 21.33 11.79
N PRO A 120 -3.51 21.75 10.82
CA PRO A 120 -2.60 22.86 11.05
C PRO A 120 -3.39 24.07 11.56
N PRO A 121 -2.83 24.86 12.50
CA PRO A 121 -3.51 26.05 12.97
C PRO A 121 -3.82 26.92 11.76
N LEU A 122 -5.10 27.29 11.61
CA LEU A 122 -5.52 28.26 10.61
C LEU A 122 -4.80 29.56 10.96
N ILE A 123 -3.69 29.86 10.29
CA ILE A 123 -3.13 31.20 10.31
C ILE A 123 -4.18 32.10 9.68
N ASP A 124 -4.86 32.87 10.53
CA ASP A 124 -5.86 33.83 10.13
C ASP A 124 -5.22 34.78 9.12
N SER A 125 -5.73 34.75 7.89
CA SER A 125 -5.29 35.58 6.75
C SER A 125 -5.33 37.10 7.02
N TRP A 126 -5.85 37.51 8.18
CA TRP A 126 -5.87 38.87 8.70
C TRP A 126 -4.54 39.34 9.30
N LEU A 127 -3.56 38.45 9.55
CA LEU A 127 -2.24 38.79 10.13
C LEU A 127 -1.13 39.06 9.10
N LEU A 128 -1.44 39.00 7.79
CA LEU A 128 -0.51 39.31 6.69
C LEU A 128 -0.86 40.65 5.99
N GLY A 129 -1.52 41.57 6.70
CA GLY A 129 -1.87 42.92 6.23
C GLY A 129 -1.14 44.02 6.99
#